data_AF-A0A7C4YU64-F1
#
_entry.id   AF-A0A7C4YU64-F1
#
_cell.length_a   1.000
_cell.length_b   1.000
_cell.length_c   1.000
_cell.angle_alpha   90.00
_cell.angle_beta   90.00
_cell.angle_gamma   90.00
#
_symmetry.space_group_name_H-M   'P 1'
#
loop_
_entity.id
_entity.type
_entity.pdbx_description
1 polymer ?
#
loop_
_entity_poly.entity_id
_entity_poly.type
_entity_poly.pdbx_seq_one_letter_code
_entity_poly.pdbx_strand_id
1 'polypeptide(L)'
;MMLSLFMILEKIIALKIDVDTFFGMKHGSPLIASLLKDYGIRGSFFVPTGRDNTGRTAKRVFTRRGFLSKAKRVGVIRTYGIRTLLFGLLIPGPKIAE
;
A
#
# COMPACT_ATOMS: atom_id res chain seq x y z
N MET A 1 -30.71 -22.54 -14.71
CA MET A 1 -31.24 -21.30 -14.07
C MET A 1 -30.91 -21.19 -12.58
N MET A 2 -31.06 -22.24 -11.77
CA MET A 2 -30.80 -22.20 -10.31
C MET A 2 -29.35 -21.88 -9.91
N LEU A 3 -28.36 -22.43 -10.63
CA LEU A 3 -26.93 -22.12 -10.44
C LEU A 3 -26.56 -20.65 -10.77
N SER A 4 -27.27 -20.05 -11.73
CA SER A 4 -27.02 -18.66 -12.15
C SER A 4 -27.58 -17.66 -11.14
N LEU A 5 -28.69 -17.99 -10.46
CA LEU A 5 -29.28 -17.14 -9.44
C LEU A 5 -28.47 -17.19 -8.12
N PHE A 6 -27.84 -18.32 -7.80
CA PHE A 6 -26.96 -18.47 -6.63
C PHE A 6 -25.69 -17.59 -6.76
N MET A 7 -25.12 -17.48 -7.96
CA MET A 7 -24.01 -16.56 -8.25
C MET A 7 -24.35 -15.08 -8.10
N ILE A 8 -25.64 -14.70 -8.23
CA ILE A 8 -26.09 -13.31 -8.15
C ILE A 8 -26.33 -12.86 -6.69
N LEU A 9 -26.42 -13.82 -5.74
CA LEU A 9 -26.65 -13.58 -4.31
C LEU A 9 -25.36 -13.57 -3.46
N GLU A 10 -24.25 -14.06 -3.98
CA GLU A 10 -22.95 -13.99 -3.31
C GLU A 10 -22.34 -12.60 -3.54
N LYS A 11 -22.31 -11.76 -2.50
CA LYS A 11 -21.53 -10.51 -2.53
C LYS A 11 -20.04 -10.85 -2.62
N ILE A 12 -19.50 -10.82 -3.84
CA ILE A 12 -18.07 -10.99 -4.07
C ILE A 12 -17.33 -9.73 -3.60
N ILE A 13 -16.46 -9.89 -2.60
CA ILE A 13 -15.53 -8.85 -2.15
C ILE A 13 -14.14 -9.19 -2.66
N ALA A 14 -13.47 -8.22 -3.27
CA ALA A 14 -12.08 -8.34 -3.69
C ALA A 14 -11.17 -7.59 -2.71
N LEU A 15 -10.07 -8.23 -2.30
CA LEU A 15 -9.03 -7.59 -1.50
C LEU A 15 -7.87 -7.14 -2.40
N LYS A 16 -7.74 -5.84 -2.58
CA LYS A 16 -6.61 -5.20 -3.26
C LYS A 16 -5.62 -4.68 -2.22
N ILE A 17 -4.35 -5.10 -2.32
CA ILE A 17 -3.27 -4.66 -1.45
C ILE A 17 -2.25 -3.86 -2.25
N ASP A 18 -2.16 -2.56 -2.00
CA ASP A 18 -1.12 -1.69 -2.58
C ASP A 18 0.15 -1.72 -1.72
N VAL A 19 1.28 -1.95 -2.37
CA VAL A 19 2.59 -2.06 -1.72
C VAL A 19 3.49 -0.91 -2.16
N ASP A 20 3.27 0.27 -1.58
CA ASP A 20 3.85 1.52 -2.10
C ASP A 20 5.29 1.82 -1.65
N THR A 21 5.84 1.05 -0.71
CA THR A 21 7.15 1.36 -0.08
C THR A 21 8.04 0.13 -0.02
N PHE A 22 9.35 0.36 0.06
CA PHE A 22 10.33 -0.71 0.22
C PHE A 22 10.11 -1.52 1.50
N PHE A 23 9.81 -0.87 2.62
CA PHE A 23 9.49 -1.57 3.87
C PHE A 23 8.18 -2.35 3.77
N GLY A 24 7.17 -1.77 3.09
CA GLY A 24 5.93 -2.45 2.79
C GLY A 24 6.16 -3.74 2.01
N MET A 25 7.04 -3.71 1.00
CA MET A 25 7.38 -4.91 0.23
C MET A 25 8.24 -5.90 1.01
N LYS A 26 9.25 -5.42 1.75
CA LYS A 26 10.20 -6.28 2.46
C LYS A 26 9.61 -6.97 3.69
N HIS A 27 8.71 -6.31 4.41
CA HIS A 27 8.21 -6.78 5.70
C HIS A 27 6.68 -6.93 5.75
N GLY A 28 5.95 -5.99 5.14
CA GLY A 28 4.48 -5.98 5.22
C GLY A 28 3.82 -7.02 4.31
N SER A 29 4.19 -7.05 3.03
CA SER A 29 3.56 -7.91 2.04
C SER A 29 3.72 -9.41 2.35
N PRO A 30 4.89 -9.92 2.83
CA PRO A 30 5.01 -11.33 3.17
C PRO A 30 4.14 -11.71 4.37
N LEU A 31 4.04 -10.81 5.37
CA LEU A 31 3.20 -11.03 6.55
C LEU A 31 1.72 -11.08 6.17
N ILE A 32 1.25 -10.14 5.36
CA ILE A 32 -0.14 -10.13 4.86
C ILE A 32 -0.41 -11.37 4.02
N ALA A 33 0.52 -11.74 3.12
CA ALA A 33 0.36 -12.93 2.29
C ALA A 33 0.26 -14.22 3.13
N SER A 34 1.08 -14.36 4.17
CA SER A 34 0.98 -15.47 5.12
C SER A 34 -0.38 -15.49 5.80
N LEU A 35 -0.84 -14.34 6.31
CA LEU A 35 -2.13 -14.24 6.98
C LEU A 35 -3.29 -14.59 6.03
N LEU A 36 -3.29 -14.07 4.81
CA LEU A 36 -4.31 -14.41 3.81
C LEU A 36 -4.32 -15.90 3.50
N LYS A 37 -3.14 -16.54 3.42
CA LYS A 37 -3.02 -17.99 3.24
C LYS A 37 -3.62 -18.76 4.42
N ASP A 38 -3.32 -18.35 5.65
CA ASP A 38 -3.79 -19.01 6.87
C ASP A 38 -5.33 -18.98 6.99
N TYR A 39 -5.97 -17.91 6.50
CA TYR A 39 -7.44 -17.78 6.48
C TYR A 39 -8.11 -18.23 5.16
N GLY A 40 -7.35 -18.73 4.18
CA GLY A 40 -7.89 -19.12 2.88
C GLY A 40 -8.50 -17.96 2.06
N ILE A 41 -8.07 -16.72 2.32
CA ILE A 41 -8.57 -15.51 1.67
C ILE A 41 -7.72 -15.19 0.44
N ARG A 42 -8.35 -14.87 -0.69
CA ARG A 42 -7.66 -14.39 -1.89
C ARG A 42 -7.47 -12.88 -1.83
N GLY A 43 -6.26 -12.42 -2.13
CA GLY A 43 -5.93 -11.00 -2.29
C GLY A 43 -4.95 -10.78 -3.43
N SER A 44 -5.05 -9.62 -4.07
CA SER A 44 -4.18 -9.21 -5.18
C SER A 44 -3.23 -8.12 -4.73
N PHE A 45 -1.92 -8.37 -4.85
CA PHE A 45 -0.87 -7.42 -4.50
C PHE A 45 -0.45 -6.60 -5.72
N PHE A 46 -0.43 -5.28 -5.55
CA PHE A 46 -0.01 -4.33 -6.57
C PHE A 46 1.30 -3.70 -6.10
N VAL A 47 2.38 -4.04 -6.79
CA VAL A 47 3.74 -3.64 -6.44
C VAL A 47 4.31 -2.76 -7.55
N PRO A 48 4.74 -1.52 -7.25
CA PRO A 48 5.37 -0.65 -8.23
C PRO A 48 6.77 -1.17 -8.61
N THR A 49 7.08 -1.15 -9.90
CA THR A 49 8.40 -1.48 -10.42
C THR A 49 9.30 -0.23 -10.36
N GLY A 50 10.14 -0.13 -9.32
CA GLY A 50 11.09 0.99 -9.24
C GLY A 50 11.59 1.32 -7.84
N ARG A 51 12.25 2.47 -7.73
CA ARG A 51 12.73 3.00 -6.45
C ARG A 51 11.60 3.62 -5.65
N ASP A 52 11.65 3.40 -4.34
CA ASP A 52 10.80 4.07 -3.37
C ASP A 52 11.05 5.57 -3.41
N ASN A 53 10.09 6.33 -3.89
CA ASN A 53 10.18 7.79 -3.97
C ASN A 53 9.08 8.45 -3.12
N THR A 54 8.70 7.81 -2.02
CA THR A 54 7.62 8.25 -1.12
C THR A 54 7.79 9.72 -0.69
N GLY A 55 9.02 10.19 -0.50
CA GLY A 55 9.30 11.57 -0.14
C GLY A 55 8.90 12.61 -1.18
N ARG A 56 8.83 12.27 -2.47
CA ARG A 56 8.35 13.21 -3.52
C ARG A 56 6.91 13.65 -3.29
N THR A 57 6.15 12.85 -2.55
CA THR A 57 4.77 13.14 -2.15
C THR A 57 4.67 14.35 -1.21
N ALA A 58 5.76 14.76 -0.54
CA ALA A 58 5.78 15.93 0.33
C ALA A 58 5.35 17.22 -0.38
N LYS A 59 5.63 17.35 -1.69
CA LYS A 59 5.17 18.50 -2.50
C LYS A 59 3.64 18.66 -2.52
N ARG A 60 2.89 17.59 -2.24
CA ARG A 60 1.43 17.62 -2.16
C ARG A 60 0.89 18.42 -0.97
N VAL A 61 1.71 18.69 0.04
CA VAL A 61 1.34 19.63 1.13
C VAL A 61 0.99 21.01 0.56
N PHE A 62 1.72 21.45 -0.48
CA PHE A 62 1.52 22.75 -1.10
C PHE A 62 0.51 22.72 -2.25
N THR A 63 0.39 21.60 -2.96
CA THR A 63 -0.45 21.52 -4.17
C THR A 63 -1.82 20.86 -3.96
N ARG A 64 -2.04 20.15 -2.84
CA ARG A 64 -3.28 19.41 -2.58
C ARG A 64 -3.87 19.81 -1.23
N ARG A 65 -4.99 20.54 -1.29
CA ARG A 65 -5.79 20.88 -0.10
C ARG A 65 -6.16 19.61 0.66
N GLY A 66 -6.02 19.63 1.99
CA GLY A 66 -6.33 18.50 2.86
C GLY A 66 -5.26 17.40 2.96
N PHE A 67 -4.17 17.47 2.18
CA PHE A 67 -3.11 16.47 2.24
C PHE A 67 -2.45 16.40 3.62
N LEU A 68 -2.16 17.54 4.24
CA LEU A 68 -1.57 17.58 5.58
C LEU A 68 -2.51 16.99 6.63
N SER A 69 -3.81 17.29 6.56
CA SER A 69 -4.82 16.70 7.47
C SER A 69 -4.90 15.18 7.30
N LYS A 70 -4.86 14.69 6.05
CA LYS A 70 -4.76 13.24 5.78
C LYS A 70 -3.48 12.66 6.39
N ALA A 71 -2.33 13.28 6.13
CA ALA A 71 -1.03 12.80 6.61
C ALA A 71 -0.97 12.71 8.14
N LYS A 72 -1.54 13.70 8.84
CA LYS A 72 -1.69 13.70 10.30
C LYS A 72 -2.63 12.58 10.76
N ARG A 73 -3.82 12.47 10.17
CA ARG A 73 -4.85 11.47 10.54
C ARG A 73 -4.34 10.04 10.40
N VAL A 74 -3.55 9.74 9.37
CA VAL A 74 -2.99 8.39 9.14
C VAL A 74 -1.61 8.20 9.78
N GLY A 75 -1.11 9.20 10.51
CA GLY A 75 0.12 9.10 11.29
C GLY A 75 1.36 8.76 10.47
N VAL A 76 1.54 9.37 9.28
CA VAL A 76 2.58 8.95 8.30
C VAL A 76 3.99 8.80 8.88
N ILE A 77 4.38 9.65 9.83
CA ILE A 77 5.71 9.57 10.47
C ILE A 77 5.81 8.31 11.33
N ARG A 78 4.77 7.98 12.10
CA ARG A 78 4.71 6.77 12.93
C ARG A 78 4.66 5.52 12.07
N THR A 79 3.92 5.57 10.96
CA THR A 79 3.71 4.42 10.07
C THR A 79 4.95 4.08 9.26
N TYR A 80 5.62 5.08 8.67
CA TYR A 80 6.71 4.84 7.72
C TYR A 80 8.11 5.18 8.28
N GLY A 81 8.18 5.96 9.36
CA GLY A 81 9.41 6.55 9.85
C GLY A 81 9.89 7.73 9.01
N ILE A 82 10.69 8.61 9.61
CA ILE A 82 11.17 9.82 8.94
C ILE A 82 12.07 9.49 7.74
N ARG A 83 12.87 8.42 7.83
CA ARG A 83 13.78 8.01 6.76
C ARG A 83 13.04 7.68 5.45
N THR A 84 11.93 6.97 5.52
CA THR A 84 11.12 6.62 4.35
C THR A 84 10.52 7.86 3.69
N LEU A 85 10.15 8.87 4.49
CA LEU A 85 9.67 10.16 3.97
C LEU A 85 10.76 11.00 3.28
N LEU A 86 12.03 10.66 3.46
CA LEU A 86 13.15 11.32 2.78
C LEU A 86 13.53 10.63 1.46
N PHE A 87 13.07 9.40 1.21
CA PHE A 87 13.38 8.67 -0.03
C PHE A 87 12.83 9.37 -1.27
N GLY A 88 13.72 9.60 -2.24
CA GLY A 88 13.40 10.32 -3.47
C GLY A 88 13.22 11.83 -3.30
N LEU A 89 13.34 12.35 -2.06
CA LEU A 89 13.34 13.78 -1.75
C LEU A 89 14.73 14.28 -1.40
N LEU A 90 15.33 13.76 -0.32
CA LEU A 90 16.68 14.15 0.14
C LEU A 90 17.72 13.04 -0.02
N ILE A 91 17.28 11.78 -0.10
CA ILE A 91 18.16 10.61 -0.24
C ILE A 91 17.64 9.67 -1.33
N PRO A 92 18.52 8.92 -2.02
CA PRO A 92 18.10 7.92 -2.99
C PRO A 92 17.21 6.86 -2.32
N GLY A 93 16.08 6.57 -2.96
CA GLY A 93 15.19 5.50 -2.53
C GLY A 93 15.73 4.10 -2.87
N PRO A 94 15.56 3.10 -2.00
CA PRO A 94 15.82 1.70 -2.34
C PRO A 94 14.84 1.22 -3.42
N LYS A 95 15.19 0.16 -4.17
CA LYS A 95 14.23 -0.49 -5.07
C LYS A 95 13.16 -1.20 -4.24
N ILE A 96 11.89 -1.03 -4.59
CA ILE A 96 10.76 -1.64 -3.86
C ILE A 96 10.73 -3.14 -4.09
N ALA A 97 10.79 -3.56 -5.35
CA ALA A 97 10.90 -4.95 -5.76
C ALA A 97 12.08 -5.12 -6.75
N GLU A 98 12.69 -6.29 -6.71
CA GLU A 98 13.67 -6.78 -7.69
C GLU A 98 13.10 -7.98 -8.45
#